data_AF-A0A7T8QWA3-F1
#
_entry.id   AF-A0A7T8QWA3-F1
#
_cell.length_a   1.000
_cell.length_b   1.000
_cell.length_c   1.000
_cell.angle_alpha   90.00
_cell.angle_beta   90.00
_cell.angle_gamma   90.00
#
_symmetry.space_group_name_H-M   'P 1'
#
loop_
_entity.id
_entity.type
_entity.pdbx_description
1 polymer ?
#
loop_
_entity_poly.entity_id
_entity_poly.type
_entity_poly.pdbx_seq_one_letter_code
_entity_poly.pdbx_strand_id
1 'polypeptide(L)'
;ARYDRQIRPHIGGPPLKVSVNFAIRSMGPVDEQKQLFLMDCYFRQYWTDPRLVYNSSNLNELPMNWQFLTKIWRPDTFIVNGKNR
;
A
#
# COMPACT_ATOMS: atom_id res chain seq x y z
N ALA A 1 -16.52 16.24 7.74
CA ALA A 1 -16.19 15.26 8.81
C ALA A 1 -14.68 15.23 9.01
N ARG A 2 -14.18 15.17 10.24
CA ARG A 2 -12.74 15.14 10.52
C ARG A 2 -12.21 13.74 10.24
N TYR A 3 -11.32 13.60 9.26
CA TYR A 3 -10.70 12.31 8.93
C TYR A 3 -9.69 11.93 10.01
N ASP A 4 -9.79 10.71 10.55
CA ASP A 4 -8.80 10.13 11.46
C ASP A 4 -8.06 8.99 10.77
N ARG A 5 -6.75 9.18 10.58
CA ARG A 5 -5.86 8.21 9.90
C ARG A 5 -5.53 6.99 10.74
N GLN A 6 -5.74 7.03 12.05
CA GLN A 6 -5.48 5.88 12.92
C GLN A 6 -6.59 4.82 12.81
N ILE A 7 -7.75 5.21 12.28
CA ILE A 7 -8.91 4.35 12.15
C ILE A 7 -9.03 3.84 10.73
N ARG A 8 -9.04 2.51 10.58
CA ARG A 8 -9.27 1.84 9.30
C ARG A 8 -10.65 2.18 8.71
N PRO A 9 -10.80 2.19 7.38
CA PRO A 9 -12.10 2.24 6.74
C PRO A 9 -12.98 1.07 7.19
N HIS A 10 -14.30 1.31 7.27
CA HIS A 10 -15.30 0.34 7.71
C HIS A 10 -15.05 -0.23 9.12
N ILE A 11 -14.67 0.63 10.08
CA ILE A 11 -14.59 0.22 11.50
C ILE A 11 -15.93 -0.36 11.97
N GLY A 12 -15.87 -1.50 12.68
CA GLY A 12 -17.06 -2.26 13.10
C GLY A 12 -17.80 -3.00 11.98
N GLY A 13 -17.36 -2.85 10.73
CA GLY A 13 -17.91 -3.51 9.55
C GLY A 13 -17.05 -4.68 9.06
N PRO A 14 -17.32 -5.18 7.84
CA PRO A 14 -16.58 -6.29 7.25
C PRO A 14 -15.09 -5.95 7.08
N PRO A 15 -14.21 -6.95 6.94
CA PRO A 15 -12.79 -6.74 6.66
C PRO A 15 -12.57 -5.89 5.40
N LEU A 16 -11.58 -4.99 5.46
CA LEU A 16 -11.17 -4.23 4.28
C LEU A 16 -10.36 -5.14 3.35
N LYS A 17 -10.78 -5.24 2.09
CA LYS A 17 -10.02 -5.95 1.06
C LYS A 17 -8.85 -5.08 0.57
N VAL A 18 -7.63 -5.52 0.83
CA VAL A 18 -6.41 -4.92 0.29
C VAL A 18 -5.89 -5.83 -0.82
N SER A 19 -5.85 -5.30 -2.05
CA SER A 19 -5.29 -6.02 -3.19
C SER A 19 -3.84 -5.59 -3.40
N VAL A 20 -2.94 -6.56 -3.54
CA VAL A 20 -1.51 -6.32 -3.67
C VAL A 20 -1.05 -6.82 -5.03
N ASN A 21 -0.16 -6.07 -5.65
CA ASN A 21 0.49 -6.46 -6.89
C ASN A 21 2.00 -6.23 -6.80
N PHE A 22 2.76 -7.25 -7.18
CA PHE A 22 4.20 -7.19 -7.36
C PHE A 22 4.53 -7.21 -8.84
N ALA A 23 5.28 -6.22 -9.31
CA ALA A 23 5.94 -6.28 -10.61
C ALA A 23 7.45 -6.31 -10.41
N ILE A 24 8.03 -7.47 -10.68
CA ILE A 24 9.47 -7.72 -10.54
C ILE A 24 10.19 -7.01 -11.68
N ARG A 25 11.15 -6.15 -11.33
CA ARG A 25 12.01 -5.46 -12.30
C ARG A 25 13.28 -6.23 -12.55
N SER A 26 13.86 -6.77 -11.48
CA SER A 26 15.09 -7.56 -11.53
C SER A 26 15.14 -8.47 -10.30
N MET A 27 15.82 -9.58 -10.48
CA MET A 27 16.27 -10.45 -9.40
C MET A 27 17.77 -10.22 -9.27
N GLY A 28 18.21 -9.84 -8.07
CA GLY A 28 19.60 -9.58 -7.71
C GLY A 28 20.34 -10.84 -7.27
N PRO A 29 21.54 -10.72 -6.69
CA PRO A 29 22.37 -11.88 -6.38
C PRO A 29 21.64 -12.82 -5.45
N VAL A 30 21.73 -14.10 -5.77
CA VAL A 30 21.37 -15.19 -4.89
C VAL A 30 22.63 -15.57 -4.13
N ASP A 31 22.52 -15.65 -2.81
CA ASP A 31 23.55 -16.18 -1.91
C ASP A 31 23.05 -17.54 -1.45
N GLU A 32 23.56 -18.61 -2.06
CA GLU A 32 23.12 -19.99 -1.76
C GLU A 32 23.56 -20.43 -0.37
N GLN A 33 24.70 -19.93 0.13
CA GLN A 33 25.22 -20.27 1.45
C GLN A 33 24.34 -19.67 2.55
N LYS A 34 23.90 -18.43 2.38
CA LYS A 34 23.02 -17.74 3.34
C LYS A 34 21.54 -17.94 3.04
N GLN A 35 21.21 -18.56 1.92
CA GLN A 35 19.84 -18.73 1.40
C GLN A 35 19.10 -17.39 1.28
N LEU A 36 19.76 -16.39 0.68
CA LEU A 36 19.21 -15.05 0.51
C LEU A 36 19.14 -14.68 -0.97
N PHE A 37 18.16 -13.87 -1.33
CA PHE A 37 18.10 -13.24 -2.64
C PHE A 37 17.69 -11.77 -2.47
N LEU A 38 18.08 -10.95 -3.45
CA LEU A 38 17.62 -9.57 -3.59
C LEU A 38 16.65 -9.47 -4.76
N MET A 39 15.68 -8.56 -4.68
CA MET A 39 14.72 -8.31 -5.75
C MET A 39 14.32 -6.85 -5.77
N ASP A 40 14.43 -6.21 -6.93
CA ASP A 40 13.87 -4.89 -7.14
C ASP A 40 12.49 -5.04 -7.77
N CYS A 41 11.47 -4.43 -7.16
CA CYS A 41 10.10 -4.55 -7.63
C CYS A 41 9.31 -3.26 -7.42
N TYR A 42 8.25 -3.11 -8.21
CA TYR A 42 7.16 -2.21 -7.86
C TYR A 42 6.17 -2.95 -6.97
N PHE A 43 6.03 -2.45 -5.75
CA PHE A 43 5.04 -2.93 -4.78
C PHE A 43 3.84 -1.98 -4.80
N ARG A 44 2.68 -2.49 -5.22
CA ARG A 44 1.44 -1.70 -5.37
C ARG A 44 0.35 -2.27 -4.48
N GLN A 45 -0.35 -1.37 -3.80
CA GLN A 45 -1.47 -1.70 -2.93
C GLN A 45 -2.70 -0.91 -3.36
N TYR A 46 -3.84 -1.59 -3.40
CA TYR A 46 -5.12 -1.03 -3.79
C TYR A 46 -6.14 -1.32 -2.69
N TRP A 47 -6.79 -0.28 -2.19
CA TRP A 47 -7.89 -0.36 -1.24
C TRP A 47 -8.87 0.80 -1.48
N THR A 48 -10.10 0.64 -1.02
CA THR A 48 -11.14 1.67 -1.12
C THR A 48 -11.41 2.27 0.25
N ASP A 49 -11.30 3.60 0.37
CA ASP A 49 -11.71 4.34 1.57
C ASP A 49 -12.87 5.29 1.21
N PRO A 50 -14.12 4.95 1.58
CA PRO A 50 -15.29 5.79 1.26
C PRO A 50 -15.23 7.20 1.87
N ARG A 51 -14.38 7.41 2.88
CA ARG A 51 -14.20 8.72 3.52
C ARG A 51 -13.37 9.69 2.67
N LEU A 52 -12.69 9.18 1.64
CA LEU A 52 -11.86 9.96 0.72
C LEU A 52 -12.59 10.30 -0.60
N VAL A 53 -13.89 9.99 -0.70
CA VAL A 53 -14.70 10.35 -1.86
C VAL A 53 -14.70 11.87 -2.03
N TYR A 54 -14.43 12.32 -3.25
CA TYR A 54 -14.51 13.73 -3.65
C TYR A 54 -15.52 13.87 -4.78
N ASN A 55 -16.20 15.02 -4.85
CA ASN A 55 -17.11 15.32 -5.94
C ASN A 55 -16.33 16.13 -6.99
N SER A 56 -16.14 15.57 -8.18
CA SER A 56 -15.59 16.28 -9.32
C SER A 56 -16.34 15.86 -10.57
N SER A 57 -16.89 16.83 -11.29
CA SER A 57 -17.70 16.61 -12.48
C SER A 57 -16.87 16.08 -13.67
N ASN A 58 -15.55 16.30 -13.67
CA ASN A 58 -14.68 16.11 -14.84
C ASN A 58 -13.41 15.29 -14.57
N LEU A 59 -13.18 14.79 -13.35
CA LEU A 59 -11.94 14.08 -12.98
C LEU A 59 -12.24 12.73 -12.31
N ASN A 60 -11.98 11.65 -13.04
CA ASN A 60 -12.12 10.28 -12.54
C ASN A 60 -10.96 9.87 -11.60
N GLU A 61 -9.80 10.48 -11.78
CA GLU A 61 -8.60 10.21 -10.99
C GLU A 61 -7.93 11.52 -10.58
N LEU A 62 -7.53 11.61 -9.33
CA LEU A 62 -6.79 12.75 -8.79
C LEU A 62 -5.40 12.25 -8.32
N PRO A 63 -4.34 12.47 -9.11
CA PRO A 63 -2.99 12.11 -8.69
C PRO A 63 -2.57 12.99 -7.51
N MET A 64 -2.08 12.36 -6.45
CA MET A 64 -1.69 13.04 -5.21
C MET A 64 -0.18 12.94 -4.97
N ASN A 65 0.38 13.99 -4.37
CA ASN A 65 1.75 13.97 -3.85
C ASN A 65 1.87 12.88 -2.76
N TRP A 66 3.01 12.16 -2.74
CA TRP A 66 3.33 11.12 -1.75
C TRP A 66 3.15 11.58 -0.30
N GLN A 67 3.35 12.86 0.00
CA GLN A 67 3.14 13.43 1.33
C GLN A 67 1.71 13.21 1.85
N PHE A 68 0.73 13.06 0.95
CA PHE A 68 -0.66 12.77 1.30
C PHE A 68 -0.83 11.42 2.01
N LEU A 69 0.07 10.45 1.77
CA LEU A 69 0.06 9.16 2.45
C LEU A 69 0.26 9.28 3.97
N THR A 70 0.79 10.40 4.46
CA THR A 70 0.94 10.66 5.91
C THR A 70 -0.36 11.12 6.57
N LYS A 71 -1.33 11.57 5.78
CA LYS A 71 -2.60 12.15 6.24
C LYS A 71 -3.76 11.17 6.19
N ILE A 72 -3.61 10.05 5.47
CA ILE A 72 -4.65 9.04 5.32
C ILE A 72 -4.30 7.75 6.06
N TRP A 73 -5.32 6.95 6.36
CA TRP A 73 -5.12 5.57 6.77
C TRP A 73 -4.53 4.79 5.58
N ARG A 74 -3.56 3.92 5.87
CA ARG A 74 -2.97 2.99 4.91
C ARG A 74 -2.82 1.62 5.58
N PRO A 75 -2.88 0.53 4.80
CA PRO A 75 -2.59 -0.80 5.35
C PRO A 75 -1.14 -0.89 5.84
N ASP A 76 -0.96 -1.63 6.93
CA ASP A 76 0.31 -1.94 7.60
C ASP A 76 0.96 -3.20 7.02
N THR A 77 1.00 -3.31 5.69
CA THR A 77 1.55 -4.48 5.00
C THR A 77 3.07 -4.57 5.16
N PHE A 78 3.56 -5.74 5.59
CA PHE A 78 4.99 -6.02 5.76
C PHE A 78 5.38 -7.39 5.17
N ILE A 79 6.67 -7.56 4.86
CA ILE A 79 7.23 -8.81 4.34
C ILE A 79 7.88 -9.57 5.49
N VAL A 80 7.25 -10.66 5.93
CA VAL A 80 7.71 -11.47 7.09
C VAL A 80 9.14 -11.99 6.89
N ASN A 81 9.47 -12.43 5.67
CA ASN A 81 10.77 -12.99 5.32
C ASN A 81 11.77 -11.94 4.79
N GLY A 82 11.41 -10.66 4.86
CA GLY A 82 12.31 -9.58 4.51
C GLY A 82 13.40 -9.49 5.57
N LYS A 83 14.65 -9.71 5.18
CA LYS A 83 15.79 -9.37 6.04
C LYS A 83 15.93 -7.85 6.05
N ASN A 84 15.78 -7.24 7.22
CA ASN A 84 16.17 -5.85 7.42
C ASN A 84 17.68 -5.74 7.18
N ARG A 85 18.12 -4.83 6.31
CA ARG A 85 19.52 -4.37 6.32
C ARG A 85 19.74 -3.47 7.52
#